data_AF-A0A2S9G7S9-F1
#
_entry.id   AF-A0A2S9G7S9-F1
#
_cell.length_a   1.000
_cell.length_b   1.000
_cell.length_c   1.000
_cell.angle_alpha   90.00
_cell.angle_beta   90.00
_cell.angle_gamma   90.00
#
_symmetry.space_group_name_H-M   'P 1'
#
loop_
_entity.id
_entity.type
_entity.pdbx_description
1 polymer ?
#
loop_
_entity_poly.entity_id
_entity_poly.type
_entity_poly.pdbx_seq_one_letter_code
_entity_poly.pdbx_strand_id
1 'polypeptide(L)'
;PDLLASIGFTREELADKLYDSLHNKLMTLPDATRVYPAHGAGSACGKNLSTDLWSTMGDQKATNYALRAPDKATFMNLVTEGQPP
;
A
#
# COMPACT_ATOMS: atom_id res chain seq x y z
N PRO A 1 -5.74 -4.00 2.57
CA PRO A 1 -6.11 -5.42 2.33
C PRO A 1 -4.83 -6.22 2.09
N ASP A 2 -4.73 -7.42 2.68
CA ASP A 2 -3.66 -8.35 2.34
C ASP A 2 -4.01 -9.01 1.00
N LEU A 3 -3.14 -8.82 0.00
CA LEU A 3 -3.36 -9.31 -1.36
C LEU A 3 -3.18 -10.84 -1.47
N LEU A 4 -2.51 -11.47 -0.50
CA LEU A 4 -2.17 -12.90 -0.51
C LEU A 4 -3.17 -13.80 0.23
N ALA A 5 -4.09 -13.24 1.01
CA ALA A 5 -4.87 -14.00 2.00
C ALA A 5 -6.39 -13.77 1.91
N SER A 6 -6.96 -13.67 0.71
CA SER A 6 -8.41 -13.50 0.56
C SER A 6 -9.08 -14.68 -0.15
N ILE A 7 -9.83 -15.47 0.62
CA ILE A 7 -10.74 -16.49 0.09
C ILE A 7 -11.91 -15.75 -0.55
N GLY A 8 -12.10 -15.91 -1.87
CA GLY A 8 -13.23 -15.36 -2.61
C GLY A 8 -13.03 -13.98 -3.22
N PHE A 9 -11.80 -13.43 -3.23
CA PHE A 9 -11.46 -12.24 -4.00
C PHE A 9 -10.24 -12.50 -4.87
N THR A 10 -10.23 -11.94 -6.08
CA THR A 10 -9.02 -11.94 -6.90
C THR A 10 -8.02 -10.90 -6.37
N ARG A 11 -6.74 -11.10 -6.71
CA ARG A 11 -5.68 -10.14 -6.43
C ARG A 11 -6.00 -8.75 -7.00
N GLU A 12 -6.57 -8.69 -8.19
CA GLU A 12 -6.97 -7.45 -8.85
C GLU A 12 -8.10 -6.75 -8.08
N GLU A 13 -9.11 -7.48 -7.59
CA GLU A 13 -10.19 -6.90 -6.78
C GLU A 13 -9.67 -6.32 -5.47
N LEU A 14 -8.70 -6.97 -4.83
CA LEU A 14 -8.09 -6.48 -3.60
C LEU A 14 -7.17 -5.29 -3.83
N ALA A 15 -6.44 -5.26 -4.96
CA ALA A 15 -5.61 -4.13 -5.36
C ALA A 15 -6.47 -2.90 -5.67
N ASP A 16 -7.63 -3.10 -6.31
CA ASP A 16 -8.61 -2.05 -6.57
C ASP A 16 -9.16 -1.45 -5.26
N LYS A 17 -9.59 -2.30 -4.33
CA LYS A 17 -10.03 -1.88 -2.98
C LYS A 17 -8.92 -1.19 -2.19
N LEU A 18 -7.67 -1.64 -2.34
CA LEU A 18 -6.52 -1.00 -1.71
C LEU A 18 -6.31 0.41 -2.26
N TYR A 19 -6.34 0.57 -3.59
CA TYR A 19 -6.21 1.88 -4.23
C TYR A 19 -7.26 2.86 -3.70
N ASP A 20 -8.53 2.45 -3.69
CA ASP A 20 -9.63 3.28 -3.24
C ASP A 20 -9.52 3.63 -1.74
N SER A 21 -9.09 2.69 -0.91
CA SER A 21 -8.87 2.96 0.52
C SER A 21 -7.73 3.95 0.75
N LEU A 22 -6.64 3.85 0.00
CA LEU A 22 -5.50 4.76 0.12
C LEU A 22 -5.90 6.17 -0.31
N HIS A 23 -6.46 6.32 -1.51
CA HIS A 23 -6.73 7.63 -2.12
C HIS A 23 -7.92 8.35 -1.49
N ASN A 24 -8.99 7.63 -1.13
CA ASN A 24 -10.20 8.27 -0.62
C ASN A 24 -10.23 8.42 0.91
N LYS A 25 -9.37 7.70 1.64
CA LYS A 25 -9.39 7.72 3.13
C LYS A 25 -8.07 8.12 3.77
N LEU A 26 -6.95 7.52 3.37
CA LEU A 26 -5.68 7.78 4.06
C LEU A 26 -4.99 9.03 3.52
N MET A 27 -4.95 9.21 2.20
CA MET A 27 -4.28 10.35 1.58
C MET A 27 -5.02 11.69 1.81
N THR A 28 -6.27 11.63 2.26
CA THR A 28 -7.05 12.81 2.67
C THR A 28 -6.69 13.30 4.07
N LEU A 29 -5.92 12.52 4.84
CA LEU A 29 -5.45 12.92 6.16
C LEU A 29 -4.33 13.98 6.07
N PRO A 30 -4.18 14.84 7.09
CA PRO A 30 -3.09 15.81 7.18
C PRO A 30 -1.71 15.14 7.12
N ASP A 31 -0.73 15.83 6.54
CA ASP A 31 0.61 15.27 6.37
C ASP A 31 1.28 14.92 7.69
N ALA A 32 1.00 15.66 8.77
CA ALA A 32 1.52 15.40 10.12
C ALA A 32 0.90 14.16 10.81
N THR A 33 -0.10 13.52 10.20
CA THR A 33 -0.71 12.31 10.77
C THR A 33 0.30 11.17 10.81
N ARG A 34 0.50 10.59 12.01
CA ARG A 34 1.40 9.46 12.21
C ARG A 34 0.80 8.16 11.65
N VAL A 35 1.64 7.39 10.97
CA VAL A 35 1.33 6.07 10.41
C VAL A 35 2.14 5.04 11.16
N TYR A 36 1.45 4.06 11.75
CA TYR A 36 2.07 2.93 12.45
C TYR A 36 1.77 1.65 11.66
N PRO A 37 2.75 1.08 10.95
CA PRO A 37 2.53 -0.13 10.16
C PRO A 37 2.31 -1.34 11.08
N ALA A 38 1.39 -2.23 10.68
CA ALA A 38 1.12 -3.48 11.41
C ALA A 38 2.23 -4.53 11.24
N HIS A 39 3.05 -4.40 10.19
CA HIS A 39 4.17 -5.30 9.88
C HIS A 39 5.38 -4.47 9.41
N GLY A 40 6.60 -4.91 9.74
CA GLY A 40 7.86 -4.27 9.36
C GLY A 40 8.66 -5.07 8.32
N ALA A 41 9.94 -4.72 8.14
CA ALA A 41 10.88 -5.39 7.23
C ALA A 41 10.79 -6.92 7.29
N GLY A 42 10.61 -7.57 6.13
CA GLY A 42 10.55 -9.04 6.00
C GLY A 42 9.14 -9.64 5.94
N SER A 43 8.07 -8.83 6.00
CA SER A 43 6.71 -9.32 5.75
C SER A 43 6.50 -9.66 4.28
N ALA A 44 5.91 -10.83 4.02
CA ALA A 44 5.58 -11.32 2.66
C ALA A 44 4.65 -10.38 1.87
N CYS A 45 3.98 -9.44 2.55
CA CYS A 45 2.92 -8.60 1.97
C CYS A 45 3.40 -7.21 1.51
N GLY A 46 4.69 -6.85 1.67
CA GLY A 46 5.21 -5.54 1.26
C GLY A 46 6.58 -5.60 0.58
N LYS A 47 6.67 -5.13 -0.67
CA LYS A 47 7.95 -4.85 -1.32
C LYS A 47 8.54 -3.60 -0.67
N ASN A 48 9.72 -3.71 -0.06
CA ASN A 48 10.48 -2.61 0.56
C ASN A 48 9.87 -1.98 1.83
N LEU A 49 9.67 -2.78 2.88
CA LEU A 49 9.32 -2.26 4.21
C LEU A 49 10.55 -1.63 4.90
N SER A 50 10.42 -0.39 5.39
CA SER A 50 11.43 0.28 6.23
C SER A 50 11.62 -0.46 7.57
N THR A 51 12.78 -0.28 8.20
CA THR A 51 13.04 -0.68 9.59
C THR A 51 12.39 0.25 10.61
N ASP A 52 11.91 1.41 10.16
CA ASP A 52 11.27 2.40 11.03
C ASP A 52 9.92 1.89 11.53
N LEU A 53 9.66 2.09 12.82
CA LEU A 53 8.45 1.60 13.49
C LEU A 53 7.23 2.51 13.25
N TRP A 54 7.43 3.68 12.64
CA TRP A 54 6.38 4.64 12.31
C TRP A 54 6.87 5.62 11.23
N SER A 55 5.93 6.32 10.61
CA SER A 55 6.18 7.38 9.62
C SER A 55 5.07 8.45 9.70
N THR A 56 5.02 9.40 8.76
CA THR A 56 3.90 10.34 8.61
C THR A 56 3.20 10.15 7.27
N MET A 57 1.96 10.61 7.14
CA MET A 57 1.26 10.60 5.85
C MET A 57 2.00 11.43 4.80
N GLY A 58 2.62 12.54 5.19
CA GLY A 58 3.45 13.36 4.29
C GLY A 58 4.64 12.58 3.75
N ASP A 59 5.40 11.90 4.61
CA ASP A 59 6.54 11.08 4.22
C ASP A 59 6.11 9.93 3.30
N GLN A 60 4.99 9.27 3.61
CA GLN A 60 4.46 8.19 2.79
C GLN A 60 4.06 8.70 1.40
N LYS A 61 3.37 9.84 1.29
CA LYS A 61 3.04 10.45 -0.02
C LYS A 61 4.31 10.78 -0.81
N ALA A 62 5.37 11.23 -0.14
CA ALA A 62 6.62 11.64 -0.78
C ALA A 62 7.53 10.48 -1.20
N THR A 63 7.48 9.34 -0.52
CA THR A 63 8.48 8.27 -0.66
C THR A 63 7.93 6.90 -1.01
N ASN A 64 6.67 6.59 -0.68
CA ASN A 64 6.09 5.28 -0.92
C ASN A 64 5.89 5.05 -2.43
N TYR A 65 6.57 4.04 -2.98
CA TYR A 65 6.59 3.76 -4.42
C TYR A 65 5.19 3.58 -5.01
N ALA A 66 4.26 2.96 -4.26
CA ALA A 66 2.91 2.71 -4.71
C ALA A 66 2.09 4.01 -4.71
N LEU A 67 2.21 4.83 -3.66
CA LEU A 67 1.48 6.12 -3.58
C LEU A 67 1.95 7.14 -4.62
N ARG A 68 3.14 6.95 -5.19
CA ARG A 68 3.69 7.79 -6.25
C ARG A 68 3.36 7.32 -7.66
N ALA A 69 2.55 6.27 -7.81
CA ALA A 69 2.10 5.84 -9.12
C ALA A 69 1.36 6.99 -9.84
N PRO A 70 1.67 7.28 -11.12
CA PRO A 70 1.07 8.39 -11.85
C PRO A 70 -0.43 8.20 -12.15
N ASP A 71 -0.90 6.95 -12.12
CA ASP A 71 -2.28 6.58 -12.41
C ASP A 71 -2.64 5.24 -11.73
N LYS A 72 -3.95 4.93 -11.69
CA LYS A 72 -4.48 3.70 -11.07
C LYS A 72 -3.94 2.44 -11.76
N ALA A 73 -3.79 2.41 -13.08
CA ALA A 73 -3.30 1.22 -13.77
C ALA A 73 -1.82 0.93 -13.41
N THR A 74 -0.99 1.97 -13.34
CA THR A 74 0.40 1.86 -12.87
C THR A 74 0.46 1.38 -11.41
N PHE A 75 -0.40 1.90 -10.53
CA PHE A 75 -0.51 1.41 -9.15
C PHE A 75 -0.80 -0.08 -9.11
N MET A 76 -1.83 -0.51 -9.85
CA MET A 76 -2.28 -1.91 -9.88
C MET A 76 -1.15 -2.83 -10.32
N ASN A 77 -0.42 -2.48 -11.38
CA ASN A 77 0.75 -3.23 -11.83
C ASN A 77 1.82 -3.31 -10.72
N LEU A 78 2.19 -2.19 -10.09
CA LEU A 78 3.23 -2.13 -9.07
C LEU A 78 2.92 -3.00 -7.82
N VAL A 79 1.65 -3.01 -7.38
CA VAL A 79 1.27 -3.73 -6.15
C VAL A 79 0.97 -5.22 -6.39
N THR A 80 0.62 -5.60 -7.61
CA THR A 80 0.34 -7.00 -7.97
C THR A 80 1.55 -7.74 -8.55
N GLU A 81 2.54 -7.00 -9.06
CA GLU A 81 3.78 -7.58 -9.57
C GLU A 81 4.50 -8.39 -8.49
N GLY A 82 4.98 -9.58 -8.84
CA GLY A 82 5.78 -10.44 -7.96
C GLY A 82 5.00 -11.14 -6.85
N GLN A 83 3.67 -11.01 -6.82
CA GLN A 83 2.83 -11.84 -5.96
C GLN A 83 2.54 -13.18 -6.64
N PRO A 84 2.76 -14.33 -5.95
CA PRO A 84 2.37 -15.64 -6.46
C PRO A 84 0.84 -15.69 -6.69
N PRO A 85 0.39 -16.52 -7.66
CA PRO A 85 -1.04 -16.71 -7.94
C PRO A 85 -1.79 -17.35 -6.77
#